data_AF-A0A958GZK1-F1
#
_entry.id   AF-A0A958GZK1-F1
#
_cell.length_a   1.000
_cell.length_b   1.000
_cell.length_c   1.000
_cell.angle_alpha   90.00
_cell.angle_beta   90.00
_cell.angle_gamma   90.00
#
_symmetry.space_group_name_H-M   'P 1'
#
loop_
_entity.id
_entity.type
_entity.pdbx_description
1 polymer ?
#
loop_
_entity_poly.entity_id
_entity_poly.type
_entity_poly.pdbx_seq_one_letter_code
_entity_poly.pdbx_strand_id
1 'polypeptide(L)'
;SRTAVANTVRLLNLNDETKAALASGTITEGHARALLSLKSDRDQLRALATIIEKSLTVRQTEALVKQMLSGDQPAKPKRPPLTPHDKAMLEKFESRLGTRVELSRAEEETGKLTIHFYSEEELQAIFNAILGNDAQL
;
A
#
# COMPACT_ATOMS: atom_id res chain seq x y z
N SER A 1 5.57 -27.29 -28.86
CA SER A 1 5.27 -27.72 -27.48
C SER A 1 3.80 -27.46 -27.19
N ARG A 2 3.06 -28.42 -26.62
CA ARG A 2 1.62 -28.24 -26.33
C ARG A 2 1.34 -27.15 -25.29
N THR A 3 2.31 -26.85 -24.43
CA THR A 3 2.24 -25.82 -23.38
C THR A 3 2.26 -24.39 -23.90
N ALA A 4 3.02 -24.10 -24.97
CA ALA A 4 3.04 -22.76 -25.57
C ALA A 4 1.69 -22.41 -26.20
N VAL A 5 1.09 -23.36 -26.93
CA VAL A 5 -0.24 -23.20 -27.55
C VAL A 5 -1.32 -22.99 -26.48
N ALA A 6 -1.28 -23.77 -25.39
CA ALA A 6 -2.22 -23.62 -24.29
C ALA A 6 -2.12 -22.23 -23.62
N ASN A 7 -0.91 -21.67 -23.50
CA ASN A 7 -0.71 -20.35 -22.89
C ASN A 7 -1.32 -19.24 -23.75
N THR A 8 -1.15 -19.28 -25.07
CA THR A 8 -1.72 -18.29 -25.98
C THR A 8 -3.25 -18.35 -26.01
N VAL A 9 -3.83 -19.56 -26.02
CA VAL A 9 -5.30 -19.72 -25.97
C VAL A 9 -5.88 -19.15 -24.68
N ARG A 10 -5.19 -19.29 -23.55
CA ARG A 10 -5.66 -18.75 -22.27
C ARG A 10 -5.72 -17.23 -22.25
N LEU A 11 -4.89 -16.52 -23.03
CA LEU A 11 -4.94 -15.06 -23.12
C LEU A 11 -6.26 -14.54 -23.72
N LEU A 12 -6.99 -15.38 -24.46
CA LEU A 12 -8.31 -15.04 -24.98
C LEU A 12 -9.36 -14.86 -23.87
N ASN A 13 -9.10 -15.42 -22.68
CA ASN A 13 -9.98 -15.30 -21.50
C ASN A 13 -9.72 -14.03 -20.67
N LEU A 14 -8.82 -13.14 -21.13
CA LEU A 14 -8.66 -11.83 -20.52
C LEU A 14 -9.84 -10.93 -20.88
N ASN A 15 -10.12 -9.96 -20.01
CA ASN A 15 -11.08 -8.91 -20.32
C ASN A 15 -10.61 -8.05 -21.53
N ASP A 16 -11.56 -7.31 -22.12
CA ASP A 16 -11.31 -6.60 -23.38
C ASP A 16 -10.25 -5.51 -23.26
N GLU A 17 -10.20 -4.79 -22.13
CA GLU A 17 -9.19 -3.75 -21.89
C GLU A 17 -7.78 -4.32 -21.72
N THR A 18 -7.62 -5.47 -21.05
CA THR A 18 -6.30 -6.12 -20.91
C THR A 18 -5.83 -6.68 -22.26
N LYS A 19 -6.76 -7.21 -23.08
CA LYS A 19 -6.44 -7.63 -24.46
C LYS A 19 -6.01 -6.45 -25.31
N ALA A 20 -6.69 -5.30 -25.19
CA ALA A 20 -6.31 -4.07 -25.89
C ALA A 20 -4.92 -3.58 -25.46
N ALA A 21 -4.63 -3.58 -24.15
CA ALA A 21 -3.33 -3.18 -23.61
C ALA A 21 -2.18 -4.10 -24.04
N LEU A 22 -2.46 -5.39 -24.22
CA LEU A 22 -1.51 -6.35 -24.77
C LEU A 22 -1.29 -6.09 -26.27
N ALA A 23 -2.37 -5.87 -27.02
CA ALA A 23 -2.31 -5.61 -28.46
C ALA A 23 -1.59 -4.29 -28.80
N SER A 24 -1.73 -3.26 -27.95
CA SER A 24 -1.01 -2.00 -28.08
C SER A 24 0.46 -2.06 -27.64
N GLY A 25 0.89 -3.18 -27.04
CA GLY A 25 2.23 -3.33 -26.48
C GLY A 25 2.47 -2.58 -25.17
N THR A 26 1.41 -2.02 -24.56
CA THR A 26 1.48 -1.35 -23.24
C THR A 26 1.87 -2.34 -22.14
N ILE A 27 1.47 -3.60 -22.28
CA ILE A 27 1.90 -4.69 -21.40
C ILE A 27 2.47 -5.85 -22.23
N THR A 28 3.34 -6.66 -21.63
CA THR A 28 3.89 -7.86 -22.28
C THR A 28 3.01 -9.08 -22.02
N GLU A 29 3.21 -10.17 -22.78
CA GLU A 29 2.57 -11.46 -22.49
C GLU A 29 2.82 -11.94 -21.05
N GLY A 30 3.96 -11.56 -20.45
CA GLY A 30 4.27 -11.87 -19.05
C GLY A 30 3.27 -11.24 -18.08
N HIS A 31 2.96 -9.96 -18.27
CA HIS A 31 1.94 -9.26 -17.49
C HIS A 31 0.56 -9.86 -17.70
N ALA A 32 0.19 -10.10 -18.97
CA ALA A 32 -1.10 -10.65 -19.33
C ALA A 32 -1.33 -12.04 -18.71
N ARG A 33 -0.28 -12.87 -18.66
CA ARG A 33 -0.32 -14.19 -18.01
C ARG A 33 -0.49 -14.11 -16.50
N ALA A 34 0.13 -13.13 -15.84
CA ALA A 34 -0.06 -12.92 -14.41
C ALA A 34 -1.51 -12.50 -14.12
N LEU A 35 -2.05 -11.55 -14.89
CA LEU A 35 -3.43 -11.07 -14.76
C LEU A 35 -4.48 -12.16 -14.94
N LEU A 36 -4.24 -13.18 -15.78
CA LEU A 36 -5.15 -14.32 -15.98
C LEU A 36 -5.46 -15.12 -14.70
N SER A 37 -4.65 -15.00 -13.65
CA SER A 37 -4.95 -15.67 -12.38
C SER A 37 -6.04 -14.96 -11.57
N LEU A 38 -6.33 -13.69 -11.86
CA LEU A 38 -7.47 -12.96 -11.32
C LEU A 38 -8.73 -13.35 -12.10
N LYS A 39 -9.67 -14.05 -11.46
CA LYS A 39 -10.91 -14.53 -12.12
C LYS A 39 -11.98 -13.45 -12.31
N SER A 40 -11.80 -12.29 -11.69
CA SER A 40 -12.75 -11.18 -11.68
C SER A 40 -12.25 -10.10 -12.63
N ASP A 41 -13.08 -9.72 -13.61
CA ASP A 41 -12.74 -8.68 -14.59
C ASP A 41 -12.40 -7.36 -13.89
N ARG A 42 -13.13 -7.03 -12.82
CA ARG A 42 -12.88 -5.83 -12.02
C ARG A 42 -11.48 -5.83 -11.40
N ASP A 43 -11.01 -6.97 -10.94
CA ASP A 43 -9.70 -7.08 -10.31
C ASP A 43 -8.57 -7.09 -11.37
N GLN A 44 -8.82 -7.70 -12.53
CA GLN A 44 -7.93 -7.58 -13.69
C GLN A 44 -7.74 -6.11 -14.10
N LEU A 45 -8.82 -5.33 -14.19
CA LEU A 45 -8.77 -3.90 -14.52
C LEU A 45 -8.00 -3.08 -13.50
N ARG A 46 -8.25 -3.31 -12.20
CA ARG A 46 -7.52 -2.62 -11.11
C ARG A 46 -6.03 -2.92 -11.15
N ALA A 47 -5.67 -4.19 -11.37
CA ALA A 47 -4.29 -4.60 -11.49
C ALA A 47 -3.64 -3.98 -12.75
N LEU A 48 -4.34 -4.00 -13.90
CA LEU A 48 -3.88 -3.38 -15.14
C LEU A 48 -3.59 -1.89 -14.97
N ALA A 49 -4.51 -1.14 -14.38
CA ALA A 49 -4.32 0.28 -14.10
C ALA A 49 -3.07 0.53 -13.24
N THR A 50 -2.87 -0.29 -12.20
CA THR A 50 -1.69 -0.20 -11.32
C THR A 50 -0.39 -0.53 -12.06
N ILE A 51 -0.40 -1.53 -12.94
CA ILE A 51 0.76 -1.92 -13.76
C ILE A 51 1.18 -0.78 -14.66
N ILE A 52 0.22 -0.12 -15.31
CA ILE A 52 0.47 1.00 -16.22
C ILE A 52 0.94 2.23 -15.45
N GLU A 53 0.22 2.64 -14.40
CA GLU A 53 0.54 3.81 -13.59
C GLU A 53 1.96 3.73 -12.99
N LYS A 54 2.35 2.55 -12.51
CA LYS A 54 3.63 2.34 -11.82
C LYS A 54 4.70 1.71 -12.70
N SER A 55 4.44 1.53 -13.99
CA SER A 55 5.35 0.87 -14.94
C SER A 55 5.95 -0.43 -14.37
N LEU A 56 5.10 -1.31 -13.83
CA LEU A 56 5.56 -2.50 -13.12
C LEU A 56 6.26 -3.49 -14.04
N THR A 57 7.31 -4.13 -13.53
CA THR A 57 7.93 -5.29 -14.16
C THR A 57 7.04 -6.54 -14.04
N VAL A 58 7.31 -7.57 -14.85
CA VAL A 58 6.57 -8.86 -14.79
C VAL A 58 6.62 -9.46 -13.40
N ARG A 59 7.78 -9.44 -12.75
CA ARG A 59 7.96 -9.96 -11.39
C ARG A 59 7.15 -9.16 -10.35
N GLN A 60 7.10 -7.84 -10.48
CA GLN A 60 6.28 -7.00 -9.59
C GLN A 60 4.78 -7.21 -9.84
N THR A 61 4.39 -7.45 -11.09
CA THR A 61 3.03 -7.79 -11.48
C THR A 61 2.59 -9.12 -10.86
N GLU A 62 3.42 -10.16 -10.95
CA GLU A 62 3.15 -11.45 -10.29
C GLU A 62 3.00 -11.29 -8.77
N ALA A 63 3.83 -10.45 -8.14
CA ALA A 63 3.72 -10.15 -6.71
C ALA A 63 2.41 -9.42 -6.37
N LEU A 64 2.03 -8.40 -7.14
CA LEU A 64 0.77 -7.66 -7.00
C LEU A 64 -0.43 -8.60 -7.10
N VAL A 65 -0.47 -9.43 -8.14
CA VAL A 65 -1.56 -10.37 -8.38
C VAL A 65 -1.65 -11.41 -7.27
N LYS A 66 -0.51 -11.97 -6.84
CA LYS A 66 -0.46 -12.89 -5.70
C LYS A 66 -1.03 -12.24 -4.44
N GLN A 67 -0.71 -10.97 -4.20
CA GLN A 67 -1.25 -10.20 -3.09
C GLN A 67 -2.77 -10.06 -3.14
N MET A 68 -3.30 -9.69 -4.31
CA MET A 68 -4.74 -9.52 -4.53
C MET A 68 -5.51 -10.83 -4.34
N LEU A 69 -4.91 -11.97 -4.73
CA LEU A 69 -5.49 -13.29 -4.53
C LEU A 69 -5.45 -13.76 -3.08
N SER A 70 -4.41 -13.40 -2.32
CA SER A 70 -4.29 -13.74 -0.90
C SER A 70 -5.21 -12.92 0.00
N GLY A 71 -5.89 -11.88 -0.53
CA GLY A 71 -6.70 -10.95 0.28
C GLY A 71 -5.86 -10.04 1.20
N ASP A 72 -4.53 -10.13 1.12
CA ASP A 72 -3.60 -9.41 1.97
C ASP A 72 -3.26 -8.07 1.30
N GLN A 73 -3.74 -6.99 1.91
CA GLN A 73 -3.34 -5.63 1.55
C GLN A 73 -1.81 -5.51 1.51
N PRO A 74 -1.26 -4.56 0.72
CA PRO A 74 0.18 -4.40 0.61
C PRO A 74 0.78 -4.25 1.99
N ALA A 75 1.72 -5.16 2.31
CA ALA A 75 2.75 -4.85 3.27
C ALA A 75 3.38 -3.56 2.76
N LYS A 76 3.00 -2.44 3.39
CA LYS A 76 3.61 -1.13 3.17
C LYS A 76 5.13 -1.33 3.13
N PRO A 77 5.86 -0.58 2.29
CA PRO A 77 7.33 -0.63 2.28
C PRO A 77 7.82 -0.66 3.72
N LYS A 78 8.63 -1.69 4.06
CA LYS A 78 9.09 -1.93 5.44
C LYS A 78 9.76 -0.65 5.92
N ARG A 79 9.03 0.13 6.72
CA ARG A 79 9.56 1.33 7.37
C ARG A 79 10.76 0.89 8.22
N PRO A 80 11.83 1.69 8.29
CA PRO A 80 12.95 1.36 9.14
C PRO A 80 12.44 1.07 10.57
N PRO A 81 12.93 0.01 11.23
CA PRO A 81 12.49 -0.34 12.57
C PRO A 81 12.80 0.80 13.53
N LEU A 82 11.86 1.09 14.43
CA LEU A 82 12.04 2.10 15.47
C LEU A 82 13.25 1.75 16.34
N THR A 83 14.10 2.74 16.58
CA THR A 83 15.26 2.61 17.47
C THR A 83 14.82 2.52 18.94
N PRO A 84 15.67 2.03 19.86
CA PRO A 84 15.37 2.07 21.30
C PRO A 84 15.06 3.49 21.82
N HIS A 85 15.71 4.51 21.24
CA HIS A 85 15.44 5.91 21.55
C HIS A 85 14.04 6.35 21.13
N ASP A 86 13.59 5.93 19.93
CA ASP A 86 12.24 6.23 19.44
C ASP A 86 11.15 5.63 20.34
N LYS A 87 11.38 4.41 20.85
CA LYS A 87 10.46 3.75 21.78
C LYS A 87 10.38 4.47 23.13
N ALA A 88 11.52 4.87 23.69
CA ALA A 88 11.55 5.64 24.93
C ALA A 88 10.87 7.01 24.79
N MET A 89 10.96 7.63 23.60
CA MET A 89 10.26 8.88 23.29
C MET A 89 8.75 8.67 23.19
N LEU A 90 8.32 7.60 22.51
CA LEU A 90 6.93 7.16 22.43
C LEU A 90 6.31 6.95 23.81
N GLU A 91 6.96 6.18 24.68
CA GLU A 91 6.47 5.93 26.05
C GLU A 91 6.28 7.22 26.86
N LYS A 92 7.18 8.20 26.69
CA LYS A 92 7.02 9.52 27.33
C LYS A 92 5.85 10.31 26.75
N PHE A 93 5.63 10.24 25.44
CA PHE A 93 4.48 10.88 24.80
C PHE A 93 3.17 10.24 25.25
N GLU A 94 3.08 8.91 25.27
CA GLU A 94 1.89 8.19 25.72
C GLU A 94 1.61 8.46 27.22
N SER A 95 2.64 8.46 28.06
CA SER A 95 2.49 8.76 29.49
C SER A 95 2.06 10.20 29.76
N ARG A 96 2.45 11.16 28.92
CA ARG A 96 2.10 12.58 29.10
C ARG A 96 0.75 12.95 28.48
N LEU A 97 0.42 12.35 27.35
CA LEU A 97 -0.82 12.64 26.61
C LEU A 97 -1.99 11.73 27.06
N GLY A 98 -1.70 10.59 27.69
CA GLY A 98 -2.72 9.62 28.09
C GLY A 98 -3.38 8.90 26.91
N THR A 99 -2.88 9.07 25.69
CA THR A 99 -3.43 8.49 24.47
C THR A 99 -2.38 7.70 23.71
N ARG A 100 -2.85 6.87 22.77
CA ARG A 100 -1.97 6.05 21.93
C ARG A 100 -1.26 6.92 20.91
N VAL A 101 0.06 6.80 20.86
CA VAL A 101 0.91 7.54 19.93
C VAL A 101 1.67 6.57 19.04
N GLU A 102 1.72 6.87 17.75
CA GLU A 102 2.42 6.07 16.76
C GLU A 102 3.49 6.93 16.09
N LEU A 103 4.73 6.43 16.08
CA LEU A 103 5.83 7.05 15.36
C LEU A 103 6.17 6.22 14.13
N SER A 104 6.25 6.90 12.99
CA SER A 104 6.65 6.33 11.72
C SER A 104 7.81 7.15 11.16
N ARG A 105 9.03 6.63 11.22
CA ARG A 105 10.18 7.24 10.54
C ARG A 105 10.08 7.02 9.02
N ALA A 106 10.36 8.07 8.25
CA ALA A 106 10.68 8.01 6.83
C ALA A 106 12.20 8.10 6.65
N GLU A 107 12.71 8.09 5.41
CA GLU A 107 14.16 8.18 5.15
C GLU A 107 14.78 9.45 5.76
N GLU A 108 16.02 9.28 6.22
CA GLU A 108 16.96 10.24 6.83
C GLU A 108 16.31 11.52 7.40
N GLU A 109 15.90 11.42 8.67
CA GLU A 109 15.43 12.51 9.55
C GLU A 109 13.94 12.89 9.50
N THR A 110 13.21 12.50 8.45
CA THR A 110 11.77 12.80 8.39
C THR A 110 10.93 11.73 9.10
N GLY A 111 9.79 12.12 9.66
CA GLY A 111 8.91 11.19 10.37
C GLY A 111 7.49 11.72 10.52
N LYS A 112 6.55 10.79 10.68
CA LYS A 112 5.15 11.06 10.99
C LYS A 112 4.86 10.59 12.41
N LEU A 113 4.43 11.50 13.27
CA LEU A 113 3.80 11.19 14.55
C LEU A 113 2.28 11.19 14.35
N THR A 114 1.60 10.14 14.79
CA THR A 114 0.13 10.04 14.76
C THR A 114 -0.35 9.86 16.19
N ILE A 115 -1.19 10.78 16.66
CA ILE A 115 -1.80 10.72 17.99
C ILE A 115 -3.27 10.36 17.77
N HIS A 116 -3.74 9.30 18.43
CA HIS A 116 -5.15 8.92 18.38
C HIS A 116 -5.90 9.63 19.51
N PHE A 117 -7.09 10.14 19.22
CA PHE A 117 -8.01 10.71 20.19
C PHE A 117 -9.39 10.08 20.01
N TYR A 118 -10.15 9.97 21.09
CA TYR A 118 -11.46 9.33 21.14
C TYR A 118 -12.59 10.28 21.52
N SER A 119 -12.26 11.53 21.88
CA SER A 119 -13.21 12.59 22.15
C SER A 119 -12.66 13.97 21.77
N GLU A 120 -13.56 14.94 21.61
CA GLU A 120 -13.20 16.35 21.39
C GLU A 120 -12.42 16.92 22.58
N GLU A 121 -12.76 16.48 23.79
CA GLU A 121 -12.09 16.86 25.04
C GLU A 121 -10.63 16.38 25.06
N GLU A 122 -10.37 15.15 24.58
CA GLU A 122 -9.01 14.64 24.43
C GLU A 122 -8.22 15.42 23.38
N LEU A 123 -8.84 15.76 22.24
CA LEU A 123 -8.20 16.59 21.23
C LEU A 123 -7.78 17.95 21.83
N GLN A 124 -8.67 18.59 22.60
CA GLN A 124 -8.38 19.85 23.28
C GLN A 124 -7.26 19.70 24.33
N ALA A 125 -7.27 18.60 25.10
CA ALA A 125 -6.22 18.30 26.08
C ALA A 125 -4.85 18.09 25.41
N ILE A 126 -4.81 17.36 24.29
CA ILE A 126 -3.60 17.16 23.47
C ILE A 126 -3.12 18.50 22.92
N PHE A 127 -4.03 19.32 22.37
CA PHE A 127 -3.73 20.64 21.85
C PHE A 127 -3.08 21.53 22.93
N ASN A 128 -3.66 21.58 24.12
CA ASN A 128 -3.12 22.33 25.26
C ASN A 128 -1.78 21.78 25.75
N ALA A 129 -1.60 20.46 25.74
CA ALA A 129 -0.36 19.82 26.17
C ALA A 129 0.81 20.06 25.21
N ILE A 130 0.54 20.23 23.90
CA ILE A 130 1.54 20.51 22.87
C ILE A 130 1.87 22.00 22.80
N LEU A 131 0.87 22.87 22.78
CA LEU A 131 1.05 24.32 22.61
C LEU A 131 1.32 25.07 23.90
N GLY A 132 1.09 24.44 25.06
CA GLY A 132 1.41 25.01 26.37
C GLY A 132 0.72 26.33 26.64
N ASN A 133 -0.55 26.29 27.06
CA ASN A 133 -1.33 27.41 27.64
C ASN A 133 -1.38 28.78 26.91
N ASP A 134 -0.72 28.98 25.78
CA ASP A 134 -0.65 30.26 25.03
C ASP A 134 -1.53 30.27 23.77
N ALA A 135 -2.67 29.59 23.82
CA ALA A 135 -3.65 29.64 22.74
C ALA A 135 -5.07 29.81 23.32
N GLN A 136 -5.33 30.98 23.89
CA GLN A 136 -6.68 31.55 23.86
C GLN A 136 -6.91 32.09 22.45
N LEU A 137 -7.74 31.39 21.67
CA LEU A 137 -8.47 31.98 20.56
C LEU A 137 -9.75 32.65 21.10
#